data_AF-A0A6S7IVQ4-F1
#
_entry.id   AF-A0A6S7IVQ4-F1
#
_cell.length_a   1.000
_cell.length_b   1.000
_cell.length_c   1.000
_cell.angle_alpha   90.00
_cell.angle_beta   90.00
_cell.angle_gamma   90.00
#
_symmetry.space_group_name_H-M   'P 1'
#
loop_
_entity.id
_entity.type
_entity.pdbx_description
1 polymer ?
#
loop_
_entity_poly.entity_id
_entity_poly.type
_entity_poly.pdbx_seq_one_letter_code
_entity_poly.pdbx_strand_id
1 'polypeptide(L)'
;MASTLYRWFHFVRNFRHFLCLLGIVLSVYALYVEVKKMQDKSFTAMCDINAKMSCSKVFSSKYGTGFGLVEPLFGKDSVFNIPNSIYGIAFYIFVFILGKLKFVFALPLNVKSSGIRVK
;
A
#
# COMPACT_ATOMS: atom_id res chain seq x y z
N MET A 1 32.40 4.20 -9.38
CA MET A 1 31.41 3.14 -9.70
C MET A 1 30.67 2.63 -8.45
N ALA A 2 31.39 2.21 -7.39
CA ALA A 2 30.77 1.77 -6.13
C ALA A 2 29.97 2.87 -5.38
N SER A 3 30.42 4.13 -5.44
CA SER A 3 29.70 5.28 -4.85
C SER A 3 28.35 5.55 -5.55
N THR A 4 28.30 5.44 -6.88
CA THR A 4 27.08 5.57 -7.68
C THR A 4 26.10 4.44 -7.38
N LEU A 5 26.59 3.20 -7.25
CA LEU A 5 25.78 2.02 -6.90
C LEU A 5 25.21 2.11 -5.48
N TYR A 6 26.00 2.53 -4.50
CA TYR A 6 25.54 2.73 -3.12
C TYR A 6 24.50 3.85 -3.02
N ARG A 7 24.72 4.96 -3.74
CA ARG A 7 23.77 6.09 -3.80
C ARG A 7 22.45 5.67 -4.45
N TRP A 8 22.51 4.83 -5.49
CA TRP A 8 21.34 4.26 -6.15
C TRP A 8 20.55 3.31 -5.23
N PHE A 9 21.24 2.39 -4.54
CA PHE A 9 20.59 1.48 -3.59
C PHE A 9 19.92 2.22 -2.43
N HIS A 10 20.58 3.26 -1.90
CA HIS A 10 20.03 4.12 -0.86
C HIS A 10 18.81 4.93 -1.35
N PHE A 11 18.87 5.45 -2.57
CA PHE A 11 17.77 6.17 -3.20
C PHE A 11 16.55 5.26 -3.39
N VAL A 12 16.73 4.08 -3.98
CA VAL A 12 15.64 3.09 -4.19
C VAL A 12 15.02 2.69 -2.86
N ARG A 13 15.84 2.44 -1.84
CA ARG A 13 15.36 2.13 -0.49
C ARG A 13 14.52 3.25 0.09
N ASN A 14 15.00 4.49 0.05
CA ASN A 14 14.25 5.64 0.59
C ASN A 14 12.95 5.88 -0.18
N PHE A 15 13.00 5.79 -1.51
CA PHE A 15 11.85 5.96 -2.38
C PHE A 15 10.77 4.91 -2.10
N ARG A 16 11.16 3.64 -1.89
CA ARG A 16 10.22 2.58 -1.48
C ARG A 16 9.48 2.93 -0.18
N HIS A 17 10.20 3.39 0.85
CA HIS A 17 9.56 3.76 2.12
C HIS A 17 8.58 4.91 1.93
N PHE A 18 8.96 5.92 1.13
CA PHE A 18 8.06 7.03 0.78
C PHE A 18 6.79 6.54 0.07
N LEU A 19 6.93 5.67 -0.94
CA LEU A 19 5.78 5.09 -1.64
C LEU A 19 4.89 4.25 -0.73
N CYS A 20 5.46 3.51 0.22
CA CYS A 20 4.66 2.75 1.18
C CYS A 20 3.85 3.68 2.10
N LEU A 21 4.47 4.75 2.61
CA LEU A 21 3.76 5.73 3.44
C LEU A 21 2.63 6.40 2.66
N LEU A 22 2.89 6.80 1.42
CA LEU A 22 1.87 7.36 0.53
C LEU A 22 0.74 6.34 0.29
N GLY A 23 1.07 5.08 0.04
CA GLY A 23 0.12 3.99 -0.14
C GLY A 23 -0.77 3.74 1.09
N ILE A 24 -0.20 3.78 2.30
CA ILE A 24 -0.95 3.67 3.55
C ILE A 24 -1.94 4.84 3.66
N VAL A 25 -1.49 6.09 3.45
CA VAL A 25 -2.36 7.27 3.52
C VAL A 25 -3.52 7.17 2.54
N LEU A 26 -3.24 6.81 1.28
CA LEU A 26 -4.27 6.65 0.26
C LEU A 26 -5.25 5.51 0.59
N SER A 27 -4.77 4.40 1.15
CA SER A 27 -5.62 3.27 1.54
C SER A 27 -6.51 3.63 2.73
N VAL A 28 -5.98 4.33 3.73
CA VAL A 28 -6.76 4.85 4.86
C VAL A 28 -7.83 5.85 4.38
N TYR A 29 -7.46 6.73 3.45
CA TYR A 29 -8.41 7.68 2.89
C TYR A 29 -9.53 6.99 2.09
N ALA A 30 -9.20 5.97 1.30
CA ALA A 30 -10.19 5.17 0.58
C ALA A 30 -11.17 4.47 1.56
N LEU A 31 -10.66 3.89 2.65
CA LEU A 31 -11.49 3.30 3.71
C LEU A 31 -12.39 4.35 4.36
N TYR A 32 -11.87 5.54 4.64
CA TYR A 32 -12.66 6.65 5.20
C TYR A 32 -13.80 7.06 4.27
N VAL A 33 -13.52 7.21 2.97
CA VAL A 33 -14.52 7.55 1.95
C VAL A 33 -15.60 6.48 1.86
N GLU A 34 -15.20 5.20 1.83
CA GLU A 34 -16.14 4.08 1.75
C GLU A 34 -17.08 4.05 2.95
N VAL A 35 -16.55 4.12 4.17
CA VAL A 35 -17.35 4.14 5.41
C VAL A 35 -18.27 5.36 5.46
N LYS A 36 -17.76 6.55 5.12
CA LYS A 36 -18.59 7.77 5.08
C LYS A 36 -19.69 7.69 4.04
N LYS A 37 -19.42 7.13 2.87
CA LYS A 37 -20.42 6.95 1.81
C LYS A 37 -21.47 5.90 2.15
N MET A 38 -21.11 4.87 2.92
CA MET A 38 -22.07 3.92 3.46
C MET A 38 -22.99 4.56 4.50
N GLN A 39 -22.45 5.44 5.35
CA GLN A 39 -23.24 6.16 6.36
C GLN A 39 -24.13 7.25 5.75
N ASP A 40 -23.60 8.00 4.79
CA ASP A 40 -24.30 9.09 4.12
C ASP A 40 -24.13 8.97 2.59
N LYS A 41 -25.21 8.58 1.91
CA LYS A 41 -25.22 8.42 0.45
C LYS A 41 -25.03 9.75 -0.29
N SER A 42 -25.31 10.89 0.35
CA SER A 42 -25.12 12.22 -0.24
C SER A 42 -23.68 12.74 -0.13
N PHE A 43 -22.82 12.09 0.66
CA PHE A 43 -21.42 12.45 0.84
C PHE A 43 -20.65 12.42 -0.50
N THR A 44 -19.89 13.46 -0.79
CA THR A 44 -18.98 13.54 -1.94
C THR A 44 -17.54 13.60 -1.47
N ALA A 45 -16.69 12.71 -1.98
CA ALA A 45 -15.29 12.67 -1.59
C ALA A 45 -14.48 13.72 -2.36
N MET A 46 -13.33 14.11 -1.82
CA MET A 46 -12.43 15.05 -2.50
C MET A 46 -11.83 14.46 -3.79
N CYS A 47 -11.82 13.13 -3.93
CA CYS A 47 -11.36 12.44 -5.13
C CYS A 47 -12.47 12.23 -6.18
N ASP A 48 -13.67 12.77 -5.96
CA ASP A 48 -14.74 12.82 -6.96
C ASP A 48 -14.56 14.07 -7.84
N ILE A 49 -13.82 13.94 -8.95
CA ILE A 49 -13.47 15.07 -9.83
C ILE A 49 -14.62 15.40 -10.78
N ASN A 50 -15.31 14.38 -11.30
CA ASN A 50 -16.42 14.52 -12.22
C ASN A 50 -17.34 13.29 -12.14
N ALA A 51 -18.55 13.36 -12.71
CA ALA A 51 -19.51 12.25 -12.72
C ALA A 51 -18.95 10.94 -13.32
N LYS A 52 -17.96 11.03 -14.23
CA LYS A 52 -17.25 9.88 -14.81
C LYS A 52 -16.01 9.44 -14.00
N MET A 53 -15.48 10.31 -13.14
CA MET A 53 -14.27 10.09 -12.34
C MET A 53 -14.63 10.28 -10.86
N SER A 54 -15.30 9.27 -10.29
CA SER A 54 -15.73 9.27 -8.90
C SER A 54 -15.15 8.08 -8.15
N CYS A 55 -14.25 8.35 -7.21
CA CYS A 55 -13.69 7.35 -6.30
C CYS A 55 -14.78 6.79 -5.36
N SER A 56 -15.71 7.63 -4.90
CA SER A 56 -16.78 7.20 -3.98
C SER A 56 -17.65 6.12 -4.63
N LYS A 57 -17.99 6.29 -5.91
CA LYS A 57 -18.77 5.31 -6.68
C LYS A 57 -18.00 4.01 -6.92
N VAL A 58 -16.69 4.09 -7.11
CA VAL A 58 -15.81 2.92 -7.30
C VAL A 58 -15.68 2.13 -6.01
N PHE A 59 -15.41 2.79 -4.87
CA PHE A 59 -15.26 2.11 -3.58
C PHE A 59 -16.59 1.55 -3.05
N SER A 60 -17.72 2.20 -3.32
CA SER A 60 -19.03 1.67 -2.96
C SER A 60 -19.56 0.59 -3.92
N SER A 61 -18.79 0.23 -4.96
CA SER A 61 -19.21 -0.79 -5.93
C SER A 61 -18.99 -2.21 -5.37
N LYS A 62 -19.62 -3.22 -5.98
CA LYS A 62 -19.37 -4.63 -5.64
C LYS A 62 -17.88 -5.01 -5.70
N TYR A 63 -17.11 -4.36 -6.57
CA TYR A 63 -15.68 -4.61 -6.69
C TYR A 63 -14.85 -3.92 -5.62
N GLY A 64 -15.41 -2.96 -4.87
CA GLY A 64 -14.76 -2.27 -3.76
C GLY A 64 -14.64 -3.10 -2.48
N THR A 65 -15.44 -4.16 -2.35
CA THR A 65 -15.42 -5.09 -1.22
C THR A 65 -15.02 -6.48 -1.69
N GLY A 66 -14.05 -7.12 -1.03
CA GLY A 66 -13.61 -8.48 -1.35
C GLY A 66 -13.23 -8.68 -2.82
N PHE A 67 -12.74 -7.63 -3.49
CA PHE A 67 -12.45 -7.58 -4.94
C PHE A 67 -13.62 -7.97 -5.86
N GLY A 68 -14.85 -8.08 -5.34
CA GLY A 68 -16.00 -8.66 -6.04
C GLY A 68 -15.89 -10.17 -6.31
N LEU A 69 -14.83 -10.83 -5.82
CA LEU A 69 -14.53 -12.25 -6.01
C LEU A 69 -14.76 -13.08 -4.75
N VAL A 70 -14.58 -12.48 -3.57
CA VAL A 70 -14.74 -13.19 -2.30
C VAL A 70 -16.20 -13.56 -2.05
N GLU A 71 -17.14 -12.66 -2.36
CA GLU A 71 -18.57 -12.92 -2.16
C GLU A 71 -19.07 -14.17 -2.95
N PRO A 72 -18.78 -14.35 -4.25
CA PRO A 72 -19.16 -15.56 -4.97
C PRO A 72 -18.46 -16.86 -4.51
N LEU A 73 -17.24 -16.78 -3.99
CA LEU A 73 -16.43 -17.96 -3.66
C LEU A 73 -16.61 -18.42 -2.21
N PHE A 74 -16.67 -17.49 -1.27
CA PHE A 74 -16.71 -17.75 0.17
C PHE A 74 -18.02 -17.34 0.84
N GLY A 75 -18.95 -16.75 0.07
CA GLY A 75 -20.22 -16.23 0.59
C GLY A 75 -20.12 -14.80 1.12
N LYS A 76 -21.28 -14.16 1.26
CA LYS A 76 -21.40 -12.77 1.74
C LYS A 76 -20.91 -12.57 3.17
N ASP A 77 -21.13 -13.57 4.02
CA ASP A 77 -20.82 -13.53 5.45
C ASP A 77 -19.39 -14.00 5.77
N SER A 78 -18.56 -14.18 4.73
CA SER A 78 -17.16 -14.52 4.90
C SER A 78 -16.39 -13.41 5.61
N VAL A 79 -15.49 -13.79 6.52
CA VAL A 79 -14.55 -12.87 7.19
C VAL A 79 -13.63 -12.16 6.19
N PHE A 80 -13.46 -12.72 4.99
CA PHE A 80 -12.68 -12.11 3.92
C PHE A 80 -13.49 -11.13 3.06
N ASN A 81 -14.80 -10.99 3.28
CA ASN A 81 -15.62 -10.04 2.52
C ASN A 81 -15.54 -8.63 3.12
N ILE A 82 -14.32 -8.08 3.16
CA ILE A 82 -14.01 -6.77 3.73
C ILE A 82 -13.58 -5.77 2.65
N PRO A 83 -13.67 -4.45 2.92
CA PRO A 83 -13.22 -3.41 1.99
C PRO A 83 -11.81 -3.63 1.43
N ASN A 84 -11.62 -3.40 0.12
CA ASN A 84 -10.32 -3.54 -0.55
C ASN A 84 -9.23 -2.69 0.09
N SER A 85 -9.61 -1.52 0.58
CA SER A 85 -8.72 -0.59 1.27
C SER A 85 -8.04 -1.21 2.49
N ILE A 86 -8.68 -2.16 3.19
CA ILE A 86 -8.07 -2.86 4.33
C ILE A 86 -6.94 -3.77 3.87
N TYR A 87 -7.12 -4.48 2.75
CA TYR A 87 -6.04 -5.25 2.13
C TYR A 87 -4.88 -4.35 1.70
N GLY A 88 -5.19 -3.16 1.17
CA GLY A 88 -4.18 -2.14 0.84
C GLY A 88 -3.38 -1.69 2.06
N ILE A 89 -4.05 -1.34 3.15
CA ILE A 89 -3.40 -0.95 4.42
C ILE A 89 -2.47 -2.08 4.91
N ALA A 90 -3.00 -3.31 5.00
CA ALA A 90 -2.22 -4.46 5.44
C ALA A 90 -1.00 -4.71 4.54
N PHE A 91 -1.18 -4.63 3.22
CA PHE A 91 -0.12 -4.80 2.24
C PHE A 91 0.99 -3.75 2.39
N TYR A 92 0.65 -2.45 2.44
CA TYR A 92 1.67 -1.41 2.53
C TYR A 92 2.39 -1.39 3.89
N ILE A 93 1.70 -1.73 4.98
CA ILE A 93 2.34 -1.93 6.29
C ILE A 93 3.31 -3.11 6.23
N PHE A 94 2.88 -4.23 5.66
CA PHE A 94 3.71 -5.42 5.52
C PHE A 94 4.96 -5.16 4.68
N VAL A 95 4.81 -4.51 3.51
CA VAL A 95 5.94 -4.12 2.65
C VAL A 95 6.86 -3.11 3.34
N PHE A 96 6.30 -2.16 4.12
CA PHE A 96 7.10 -1.22 4.90
C PHE A 96 7.97 -1.93 5.95
N ILE A 97 7.39 -2.89 6.68
CA ILE A 97 8.09 -3.70 7.69
C ILE A 97 9.14 -4.59 7.04
N LEU A 98 8.80 -5.31 5.97
CA LEU A 98 9.76 -6.11 5.19
C LEU A 98 10.91 -5.26 4.65
N GLY A 99 10.62 -4.02 4.27
CA GLY A 99 11.63 -3.06 3.83
C GLY A 99 12.62 -2.64 4.92
N LYS A 100 12.26 -2.80 6.19
CA LYS A 100 13.12 -2.58 7.38
C LYS A 100 13.82 -3.86 7.84
N LEU A 101 13.18 -5.01 7.66
CA LEU A 101 13.75 -6.32 7.99
C LEU A 101 14.97 -6.58 7.11
N LYS A 102 16.14 -6.63 7.72
CA LYS A 102 17.41 -6.97 7.04
C LYS A 102 17.53 -8.46 6.68
N PHE A 103 16.42 -9.20 6.62
CA PHE A 103 16.43 -10.57 7.12
C PHE A 103 16.75 -11.71 6.14
N VAL A 104 16.57 -11.66 4.80
CA VAL A 104 16.63 -12.95 4.04
C VAL A 104 17.51 -13.01 2.79
N PHE A 105 17.99 -11.89 2.24
CA PHE A 105 19.04 -11.95 1.22
C PHE A 105 20.18 -11.01 1.57
N ALA A 106 20.83 -11.30 2.70
CA ALA A 106 22.28 -11.31 2.69
C ALA A 106 22.71 -12.45 1.75
N LEU A 107 22.54 -12.23 0.44
CA LEU A 107 23.38 -12.89 -0.55
C LEU A 107 24.80 -12.61 -0.03
N PRO A 108 25.67 -13.62 0.12
CA PRO A 108 27.08 -13.36 0.27
C PRO A 108 27.59 -12.87 -1.10
N LEU A 109 27.09 -11.74 -1.59
CA LEU A 109 28.01 -10.83 -2.26
C LEU A 109 28.83 -10.28 -1.12
N ASN A 110 30.07 -10.75 -1.10
CA ASN A 110 31.19 -10.40 -0.27
C ASN A 110 31.45 -8.88 -0.25
N VAL A 111 30.47 -8.07 0.15
CA VAL A 111 30.61 -6.65 0.46
C VAL A 111 30.98 -6.63 1.93
N LYS A 112 32.27 -6.86 2.13
CA LYS A 112 32.98 -6.77 3.39
C LYS A 112 32.75 -5.37 3.98
N SER A 113 31.74 -5.28 4.83
CA SER A 113 31.60 -4.20 5.79
C SER A 113 32.74 -4.36 6.80
N SER A 114 33.89 -3.80 6.49
CA SER A 114 35.02 -3.70 7.42
C SER A 114 35.66 -2.34 7.22
N GLY A 115 35.71 -1.56 8.31
CA GLY A 115 36.13 -0.17 8.30
C GLY A 115 37.39 0.08 7.50
N ILE A 116 37.31 1.02 6.56
CA ILE A 116 38.49 1.67 6.00
C ILE A 116 38.34 3.15 6.32
N ARG A 117 39.18 3.54 7.26
CA ARG A 117 39.48 4.89 7.72
C ARG A 117 39.68 5.80 6.51
N VAL A 118 38.88 6.86 6.45
CA VAL A 118 39.07 7.97 5.52
C VAL A 118 40.41 8.62 5.85
N LYS A 119 41.35 8.55 4.92
CA LYS A 119 42.43 9.52 4.78
C LYS A 119 42.58 9.84 3.30
#